data_AF-A0A378TFM1-F1
#
_entry.id   AF-A0A378TFM1-F1
#
_cell.length_a   1.000
_cell.length_b   1.000
_cell.length_c   1.000
_cell.angle_alpha   90.00
_cell.angle_beta   90.00
_cell.angle_gamma   90.00
#
_symmetry.space_group_name_H-M   'P 1'
#
loop_
_entity.id
_entity.type
_entity.pdbx_description
1 polymer ?
#
loop_
_entity_poly.entity_id
_entity_poly.type
_entity_poly.pdbx_seq_one_letter_code
_entity_poly.pdbx_strand_id
1 'polypeptide(L)'
;MFSPVTLTVAGIRDEVLTALHTVTDPEVDRPITELGYVRSILVDDEGVAVHLRLPTADRSPNFAYLVVSDALDAVRDAEIGEVRMLLDDHHQVHVHDHLDRAFAVKAHTAAMQRCVTELVRRDGVPESELCHLTLRDLPPGPGKVALLRRRMSIGLSTCPNSRVMVGEDGRPLTAGHANPIP
;
A
#
# COMPACT_ATOMS: atom_id res chain seq x y z
N MET A 1 11.93 33.14 -7.37
CA MET A 1 11.18 33.72 -6.23
C MET A 1 10.00 32.79 -5.99
N PHE A 2 10.23 31.69 -5.25
CA PHE A 2 9.15 30.77 -4.89
C PHE A 2 8.46 31.36 -3.66
N SER A 3 7.19 31.71 -3.80
CA SER A 3 6.38 32.16 -2.67
C SER A 3 6.07 30.94 -1.80
N PRO A 4 6.28 30.97 -0.47
CA PRO A 4 5.78 29.92 0.38
C PRO A 4 4.25 30.02 0.40
N VAL A 5 3.57 29.10 -0.27
CA VAL A 5 2.12 28.93 -0.09
C VAL A 5 1.94 28.35 1.31
N THR A 6 1.57 29.20 2.26
CA THR A 6 1.13 28.72 3.58
C THR A 6 -0.29 28.21 3.39
N LEU A 7 -0.47 26.90 3.25
CA LEU A 7 -1.80 26.31 3.21
C LEU A 7 -2.45 26.46 4.58
N THR A 8 -3.74 26.81 4.58
CA THR A 8 -4.54 26.80 5.80
C THR A 8 -4.85 25.35 6.19
N VAL A 9 -5.22 25.11 7.45
CA VAL A 9 -5.67 23.77 7.91
C VAL A 9 -6.79 23.20 7.01
N ALA A 10 -7.72 24.05 6.56
CA ALA A 10 -8.76 23.63 5.63
C ALA A 10 -8.20 23.23 4.25
N GLY A 11 -7.25 24.02 3.71
CA GLY A 11 -6.58 23.69 2.44
C GLY A 11 -5.77 22.40 2.51
N ILE A 12 -5.06 22.17 3.62
CA ILE A 12 -4.34 20.92 3.89
C ILE A 12 -5.32 19.74 3.89
N ARG A 13 -6.44 19.87 4.60
CA ARG A 13 -7.42 18.78 4.69
C ARG A 13 -7.98 18.41 3.32
N ASP A 14 -8.26 19.39 2.47
CA ASP A 14 -8.77 19.15 1.12
C ASP A 14 -7.73 18.47 0.22
N GLU A 15 -6.45 18.84 0.36
CA GLU A 15 -5.34 18.20 -0.34
C GLU A 15 -5.15 16.74 0.11
N VAL A 16 -5.19 16.48 1.42
CA VAL A 16 -5.17 15.11 1.97
C VAL A 16 -6.33 14.30 1.43
N LEU A 17 -7.55 14.85 1.41
CA LEU A 17 -8.72 14.14 0.89
C LEU A 17 -8.59 13.84 -0.61
N THR A 18 -8.03 14.79 -1.38
CA THR A 18 -7.74 14.61 -2.82
C THR A 18 -6.73 13.50 -3.04
N ALA A 19 -5.66 13.47 -2.24
CA ALA A 19 -4.67 12.40 -2.29
C ALA A 19 -5.28 11.04 -1.94
N LEU A 20 -6.05 10.95 -0.85
CA LEU A 20 -6.73 9.72 -0.42
C LEU A 20 -7.76 9.22 -1.44
N HIS A 21 -8.36 10.10 -2.25
CA HIS A 21 -9.29 9.69 -3.31
C HIS A 21 -8.60 8.88 -4.43
N THR A 22 -7.29 9.01 -4.58
CA THR A 22 -6.52 8.21 -5.55
C THR A 22 -6.28 6.77 -5.10
N VAL A 23 -6.52 6.47 -3.83
CA VAL A 23 -6.28 5.16 -3.23
C VAL A 23 -7.54 4.32 -3.37
N THR A 24 -7.44 3.21 -4.09
CA THR A 24 -8.55 2.28 -4.30
C THR A 24 -8.44 1.05 -3.42
N ASP A 25 -9.59 0.55 -2.99
CA ASP A 25 -9.68 -0.79 -2.41
C ASP A 25 -9.45 -1.84 -3.51
N PRO A 26 -8.48 -2.75 -3.37
CA PRO A 26 -8.10 -3.69 -4.42
C PRO A 26 -9.17 -4.74 -4.73
N GLU A 27 -10.18 -4.92 -3.87
CA GLU A 27 -11.19 -5.96 -4.03
C GLU A 27 -12.42 -5.44 -4.76
N VAL A 28 -12.79 -4.19 -4.50
CA VAL A 28 -13.96 -3.55 -5.13
C VAL A 28 -13.61 -2.51 -6.17
N ASP A 29 -12.32 -2.18 -6.32
CA ASP A 29 -11.77 -1.18 -7.26
C ASP A 29 -12.47 0.18 -7.16
N ARG A 30 -12.66 0.67 -5.92
CA ARG A 30 -13.29 1.96 -5.63
C ARG A 30 -12.47 2.78 -4.65
N PRO A 31 -12.50 4.12 -4.75
CA PRO A 31 -11.79 5.00 -3.82
C PRO A 31 -12.17 4.75 -2.35
N ILE A 32 -11.18 4.68 -1.47
CA ILE A 32 -11.40 4.49 -0.02
C ILE A 32 -12.23 5.62 0.62
N THR A 33 -12.21 6.80 0.01
CA THR A 33 -13.04 7.95 0.41
C THR A 33 -14.52 7.72 0.11
N GLU A 34 -14.84 7.03 -0.99
CA GLU A 34 -16.23 6.69 -1.33
C GLU A 34 -16.77 5.52 -0.53
N LEU A 35 -15.88 4.61 -0.12
CA LEU A 35 -16.21 3.45 0.71
C LEU A 35 -16.40 3.83 2.18
N GLY A 36 -16.13 5.09 2.55
CA GLY A 36 -16.26 5.57 3.93
C GLY A 36 -15.18 5.03 4.87
N TYR A 37 -14.02 4.61 4.33
CA TYR A 37 -12.92 4.09 5.15
C TYR A 37 -12.17 5.21 5.89
N VAL A 38 -12.21 6.44 5.35
CA VAL A 38 -11.61 7.61 6.00
C VAL A 38 -12.53 8.10 7.12
N ARG A 39 -12.19 7.76 8.36
CA ARG A 39 -12.97 8.12 9.56
C ARG A 39 -12.75 9.57 9.98
N SER A 40 -11.49 10.00 10.01
CA SER A 40 -11.13 11.38 10.36
C SER A 40 -9.76 11.76 9.79
N ILE A 41 -9.59 13.04 9.50
CA ILE A 41 -8.30 13.67 9.17
C ILE A 41 -8.08 14.76 10.20
N LEU A 42 -6.99 14.66 10.96
CA LEU A 42 -6.57 15.66 11.93
C LEU A 42 -5.31 16.33 11.39
N VAL A 43 -5.24 17.65 11.55
CA VAL A 43 -4.13 18.48 11.08
C VAL A 43 -3.73 19.37 12.25
N ASP A 44 -2.45 19.34 12.59
CA ASP A 44 -1.85 20.13 13.66
C ASP A 44 -0.50 20.71 13.19
N ASP A 45 0.24 21.34 14.10
CA ASP A 45 1.54 21.95 13.81
C ASP A 45 2.65 20.90 13.55
N GLU A 46 2.44 19.63 13.92
CA GLU A 46 3.39 18.53 13.67
C GLU A 46 3.16 17.89 12.30
N GLY A 47 1.90 17.82 11.83
CA GLY A 47 1.56 17.30 10.51
C GLY A 47 0.12 16.81 10.39
N VAL A 48 -0.06 15.68 9.70
CA VAL A 48 -1.37 15.10 9.38
C VAL A 48 -1.50 13.71 10.01
N ALA A 49 -2.61 13.48 10.72
CA ALA A 49 -3.02 12.16 11.17
C ALA A 49 -4.29 11.71 10.45
N VAL A 50 -4.22 10.60 9.72
CA VAL A 50 -5.35 10.00 9.00
C VAL A 50 -5.80 8.75 9.74
N HIS A 51 -7.08 8.70 10.07
CA HIS A 51 -7.70 7.56 10.73
C HIS A 51 -8.52 6.77 9.71
N LEU A 52 -8.10 5.54 9.46
CA LEU A 52 -8.76 4.60 8.56
C LEU A 52 -9.48 3.53 9.37
N ARG A 53 -10.70 3.20 8.95
CA ARG A 53 -11.50 2.10 9.49
C ARG A 53 -11.92 1.20 8.34
N LEU A 54 -11.25 0.06 8.23
CA LEU A 54 -11.54 -0.90 7.18
C LEU A 54 -12.50 -1.97 7.71
N PRO A 55 -13.50 -2.40 6.93
CA PRO A 55 -14.32 -3.54 7.31
C PRO A 55 -13.46 -4.81 7.21
N THR A 56 -12.91 -5.28 8.32
CA THR A 56 -12.08 -6.51 8.35
C THR A 56 -12.93 -7.79 8.34
N ALA A 57 -14.17 -7.74 7.86
CA ALA A 57 -15.04 -8.90 7.79
C ALA A 57 -14.79 -9.69 6.49
N ASP A 58 -14.42 -10.96 6.64
CA ASP A 58 -14.42 -12.03 5.63
C ASP A 58 -13.37 -11.99 4.49
N ARG A 59 -12.36 -11.11 4.56
CA ARG A 59 -11.41 -10.91 3.45
C ARG A 59 -9.94 -11.01 3.86
N SER A 60 -9.06 -11.25 2.89
CA SER A 60 -7.62 -11.48 3.14
C SER A 60 -7.03 -10.37 4.02
N PRO A 61 -6.50 -10.69 5.22
CA PRO A 61 -6.04 -9.69 6.19
C PRO A 61 -4.90 -8.80 5.64
N ASN A 62 -4.27 -9.23 4.54
CA ASN A 62 -3.17 -8.54 3.90
C ASN A 62 -3.58 -7.25 3.18
N PHE A 63 -4.82 -7.12 2.69
CA PHE A 63 -5.23 -5.92 1.93
C PHE A 63 -5.35 -4.67 2.80
N ALA A 64 -5.65 -4.81 4.10
CA ALA A 64 -5.65 -3.68 5.02
C ALA A 64 -4.28 -3.00 5.08
N TYR A 65 -3.20 -3.79 5.13
CA TYR A 65 -1.83 -3.28 5.09
C TYR A 65 -1.51 -2.60 3.77
N LEU A 66 -2.02 -3.12 2.65
CA LEU A 66 -1.83 -2.51 1.33
C LEU A 66 -2.51 -1.14 1.26
N VAL A 67 -3.78 -1.06 1.62
CA VAL A 67 -4.60 0.15 1.56
C VAL A 67 -4.02 1.24 2.45
N VAL A 68 -3.69 0.92 3.71
CA VAL A 68 -3.07 1.88 4.62
C VAL A 68 -1.70 2.32 4.11
N SER A 69 -0.91 1.42 3.53
CA SER A 69 0.38 1.78 2.94
C SER A 69 0.24 2.63 1.67
N ASP A 70 -0.76 2.39 0.83
CA ASP A 70 -1.04 3.21 -0.35
C ASP A 70 -1.57 4.59 0.06
N ALA A 71 -2.37 4.68 1.12
CA ALA A 71 -2.79 5.94 1.73
C ALA A 71 -1.61 6.73 2.28
N LEU A 72 -0.67 6.07 2.96
CA LEU A 72 0.54 6.73 3.44
C LEU A 72 1.39 7.27 2.29
N ASP A 73 1.58 6.48 1.23
CA ASP A 73 2.30 6.90 0.03
C ASP A 73 1.61 8.12 -0.61
N ALA A 74 0.29 8.08 -0.80
CA ALA A 74 -0.47 9.15 -1.44
C ALA A 74 -0.41 10.47 -0.66
N VAL A 75 -0.55 10.42 0.67
CA VAL A 75 -0.50 11.63 1.52
C VAL A 75 0.92 12.18 1.64
N ARG A 76 1.95 11.31 1.67
CA ARG A 76 3.35 11.74 1.65
C ARG A 76 3.75 12.39 0.33
N ASP A 77 3.25 11.87 -0.79
CA ASP A 77 3.52 12.42 -2.13
C ASP A 77 2.89 13.82 -2.31
N ALA A 78 1.99 14.26 -1.41
CA ALA A 78 1.45 15.61 -1.37
C ALA A 78 2.30 16.62 -0.54
N GLU A 79 3.43 16.19 0.03
CA GLU A 79 4.41 17.06 0.71
C GLU A 79 3.87 17.90 1.90
N ILE A 80 2.84 17.40 2.59
CA ILE A 80 2.09 18.11 3.64
C ILE A 80 2.68 17.92 5.07
N GLY A 81 3.98 17.62 5.17
CA GLY A 81 4.67 17.40 6.46
C GLY A 81 4.66 15.94 6.94
N GLU A 82 4.77 15.73 8.26
CA GLU A 82 4.76 14.39 8.85
C GLU A 82 3.38 13.73 8.74
N VAL A 83 3.35 12.44 8.42
CA VAL A 83 2.10 11.70 8.17
C VAL A 83 2.02 10.50 9.09
N ARG A 84 0.96 10.46 9.90
CA ARG A 84 0.64 9.37 10.83
C ARG A 84 -0.62 8.65 10.36
N MET A 85 -0.57 7.31 10.33
CA MET A 85 -1.71 6.48 9.98
C MET A 85 -2.23 5.76 11.23
N LEU A 86 -3.52 5.92 11.49
CA LEU A 86 -4.23 5.17 12.51
C LEU A 86 -5.14 4.18 11.82
N LEU A 87 -5.01 2.90 12.17
CA LEU A 87 -5.91 1.85 11.69
C LEU A 87 -6.79 1.37 12.84
N ASP A 88 -8.10 1.51 12.67
CA ASP A 88 -9.12 0.93 13.54
C ASP A 88 -9.42 -0.50 13.05
N ASP A 89 -8.84 -1.48 13.72
CA ASP A 89 -9.28 -2.88 13.65
C ASP A 89 -10.33 -3.07 14.76
N HIS A 90 -11.33 -3.94 14.55
CA HIS A 90 -12.50 -4.11 15.43
C HIS A 90 -12.21 -4.28 16.94
N HIS A 91 -10.95 -4.46 17.37
CA HIS A 91 -10.57 -4.60 18.77
C HIS A 91 -9.50 -3.61 19.30
N GLN A 92 -8.68 -2.94 18.47
CA GLN A 92 -7.62 -2.02 18.93
C GLN A 92 -7.28 -0.89 17.93
N VAL A 93 -6.97 0.31 18.45
CA VAL A 93 -6.40 1.42 17.66
C VAL A 93 -4.88 1.27 17.62
N HIS A 94 -4.32 1.02 16.44
CA HIS A 94 -2.87 1.03 16.24
C HIS A 94 -2.44 2.38 15.65
N VAL A 95 -1.56 3.09 16.37
CA VAL A 95 -0.90 4.30 15.86
C VAL A 95 0.38 3.87 15.14
N HIS A 96 0.47 4.15 13.85
CA HIS A 96 1.69 3.94 13.07
C HIS A 96 2.29 5.29 12.69
N ASP A 97 3.18 5.81 13.54
CA ASP A 97 4.05 6.96 13.19
C ASP A 97 5.06 6.55 12.11
N HIS A 98 5.50 5.29 12.18
CA HIS A 98 6.20 4.58 11.13
C HIS A 98 5.57 3.19 11.02
N LEU A 99 5.32 2.75 9.79
CA LEU A 99 4.94 1.36 9.53
C LEU A 99 6.10 0.49 10.00
N ASP A 100 5.92 -0.24 11.11
CA ASP A 100 6.96 -1.12 11.64
C ASP A 100 7.35 -2.17 10.59
N ARG A 101 8.47 -2.88 10.83
CA ARG A 101 8.95 -3.87 9.87
C ARG A 101 7.90 -4.94 9.55
N ALA A 102 7.11 -5.37 10.54
CA ALA A 102 6.09 -6.39 10.32
C ALA A 102 4.97 -5.88 9.41
N PHE A 103 4.51 -4.65 9.63
CA PHE A 103 3.58 -3.96 8.75
C PHE A 103 4.14 -3.82 7.34
N ALA A 104 5.37 -3.33 7.21
CA ALA A 104 6.00 -3.10 5.91
C ALA A 104 6.16 -4.41 5.11
N VAL A 105 6.48 -5.52 5.78
CA VAL A 105 6.52 -6.86 5.18
C VAL A 105 5.14 -7.30 4.70
N LYS A 106 4.09 -7.12 5.50
CA LYS A 106 2.71 -7.46 5.08
C LYS A 106 2.21 -6.60 3.92
N ALA A 107 2.48 -5.29 3.96
CA ALA A 107 2.18 -4.37 2.87
C ALA A 107 2.93 -4.76 1.59
N HIS A 108 4.18 -5.20 1.70
CA HIS A 108 4.94 -5.76 0.57
C HIS A 108 4.28 -7.03 0.01
N THR A 109 3.94 -8.00 0.86
CA THR A 109 3.27 -9.24 0.46
C THR A 109 1.97 -8.95 -0.28
N ALA A 110 1.15 -8.03 0.23
CA ALA A 110 -0.10 -7.64 -0.40
C ALA A 110 0.11 -6.91 -1.74
N ALA A 111 1.09 -6.01 -1.82
CA ALA A 111 1.44 -5.33 -3.07
C ALA A 111 1.93 -6.32 -4.14
N MET A 112 2.72 -7.33 -3.74
CA MET A 112 3.18 -8.41 -4.60
C MET A 112 1.98 -9.22 -5.12
N GLN A 113 1.07 -9.63 -4.24
CA GLN A 113 -0.16 -10.34 -4.61
C GLN A 113 -0.98 -9.53 -5.60
N ARG A 114 -1.20 -8.23 -5.36
CA ARG A 114 -1.90 -7.33 -6.31
C ARG A 114 -1.25 -7.35 -7.69
N CYS A 115 0.06 -7.13 -7.77
CA CYS A 115 0.77 -7.10 -9.05
C CYS A 115 0.69 -8.43 -9.82
N VAL A 116 0.78 -9.56 -9.11
CA VAL A 116 0.71 -10.89 -9.71
C VAL A 116 -0.72 -11.21 -10.15
N THR A 117 -1.72 -10.93 -9.31
CA THR A 117 -3.14 -11.10 -9.65
C THR A 117 -3.51 -10.31 -10.91
N GLU A 118 -3.09 -9.05 -11.00
CA GLU A 118 -3.32 -8.22 -12.18
C GLU A 118 -2.64 -8.79 -13.44
N LEU A 119 -1.39 -9.26 -13.32
CA LEU A 119 -0.69 -9.89 -14.44
C LEU A 119 -1.37 -11.19 -14.89
N VAL A 120 -1.81 -12.04 -13.96
CA VAL A 120 -2.54 -13.27 -14.27
C VAL A 120 -3.88 -12.96 -14.94
N ARG A 121 -4.64 -11.98 -14.41
CA ARG A 121 -5.91 -11.54 -15.00
C ARG A 121 -5.75 -11.03 -16.42
N ARG A 122 -4.67 -10.29 -16.69
CA ARG A 122 -4.42 -9.65 -17.98
C ARG A 122 -3.83 -10.61 -19.02
N ASP A 123 -2.80 -11.37 -18.65
CA ASP A 123 -1.95 -12.11 -19.59
C ASP A 123 -2.06 -13.64 -19.42
N GLY A 124 -2.86 -14.14 -18.47
CA GLY A 124 -3.15 -15.57 -18.31
C GLY A 124 -1.96 -16.42 -17.87
N VAL A 125 -1.01 -15.83 -17.15
CA VAL A 125 0.21 -16.51 -16.70
C VAL A 125 -0.13 -17.74 -15.84
N PRO A 126 0.37 -18.95 -16.17
CA PRO A 126 0.07 -20.15 -15.42
C PRO A 126 0.75 -20.13 -14.04
N GLU A 127 0.13 -20.77 -13.05
CA GLU A 127 0.62 -20.82 -11.66
C GLU A 127 2.07 -21.33 -11.55
N SER A 128 2.44 -22.30 -12.39
CA SER A 128 3.78 -22.88 -12.45
C SER A 128 4.88 -21.86 -12.81
N GLU A 129 4.52 -20.78 -13.51
CA GLU A 129 5.47 -19.75 -13.95
C GLU A 129 5.61 -18.60 -12.95
N LEU A 130 4.70 -18.48 -11.97
CA LEU A 130 4.66 -17.34 -11.04
C LEU A 130 5.96 -17.19 -10.24
N CYS A 131 6.53 -18.30 -9.76
CA CYS A 131 7.80 -18.27 -9.00
C CYS A 131 9.01 -17.86 -9.86
N HIS A 132 8.86 -17.86 -11.18
CA HIS A 132 9.89 -17.45 -12.13
C HIS A 132 9.74 -16.01 -12.60
N LEU A 133 8.63 -15.35 -12.30
CA LEU A 133 8.45 -13.94 -12.65
C LEU A 133 9.52 -13.06 -12.00
N THR A 134 10.05 -12.14 -12.80
CA THR A 134 10.99 -11.11 -12.37
C THR A 134 10.33 -9.73 -12.42
N LEU A 135 10.91 -8.76 -11.71
CA LEU A 135 10.35 -7.41 -11.65
C LEU A 135 10.22 -6.76 -13.03
N ARG A 136 11.00 -7.17 -14.04
CA ARG A 136 10.86 -6.69 -15.42
C ARG A 136 9.56 -7.14 -16.08
N ASP A 137 9.02 -8.29 -15.69
CA ASP A 137 7.86 -8.93 -16.32
C ASP A 137 6.55 -8.29 -15.86
N LEU A 138 6.57 -7.62 -14.69
CA LEU A 138 5.42 -6.87 -14.20
C LEU A 138 5.11 -5.67 -15.12
N PRO A 139 3.82 -5.42 -15.45
CA PRO A 139 3.44 -4.27 -16.26
C PRO A 139 3.81 -2.96 -15.56
N PRO A 140 4.18 -1.90 -16.31
CA PRO A 140 4.38 -0.59 -15.73
C PRO A 140 3.06 -0.05 -15.18
N GLY A 141 3.11 0.72 -14.09
CA GLY A 141 1.93 1.30 -13.48
C GLY A 141 2.10 1.58 -12.00
N PRO A 142 1.10 2.22 -11.36
CA PRO A 142 1.15 2.62 -9.96
C PRO A 142 1.37 1.41 -9.04
N GLY A 143 0.75 0.27 -9.32
CA GLY A 143 0.95 -0.96 -8.55
C GLY A 143 2.40 -1.43 -8.49
N LYS A 144 3.12 -1.39 -9.63
CA LYS A 144 4.54 -1.75 -9.70
C LYS A 144 5.42 -0.73 -8.97
N VAL A 145 5.12 0.56 -9.07
CA VAL A 145 5.84 1.62 -8.33
C VAL A 145 5.69 1.41 -6.82
N ALA A 146 4.46 1.17 -6.36
CA ALA A 146 4.13 0.87 -4.97
C ALA A 146 4.87 -0.38 -4.45
N LEU A 147 4.93 -1.45 -5.25
CA LEU A 147 5.69 -2.66 -4.91
C LEU A 147 7.19 -2.35 -4.75
N LEU A 148 7.79 -1.57 -5.66
CA LEU A 148 9.21 -1.23 -5.61
C LEU A 148 9.56 -0.35 -4.41
N ARG A 149 8.72 0.64 -4.07
CA ARG A 149 8.87 1.46 -2.84
C ARG A 149 8.90 0.57 -1.60
N ARG A 150 7.96 -0.37 -1.49
CA ARG A 150 7.88 -1.31 -0.36
C ARG A 150 9.05 -2.27 -0.30
N ARG A 151 9.57 -2.72 -1.45
CA ARG A 151 10.80 -3.54 -1.49
C ARG A 151 11.99 -2.78 -0.90
N MET A 152 12.18 -1.52 -1.30
CA MET A 152 13.22 -0.67 -0.71
C MET A 152 13.05 -0.52 0.81
N SER A 153 11.82 -0.27 1.30
CA SER A 153 11.60 -0.04 2.73
C SER A 153 11.91 -1.24 3.62
N ILE A 154 11.81 -2.47 3.10
CA ILE A 154 12.17 -3.69 3.85
C ILE A 154 13.56 -4.26 3.51
N GLY A 155 14.32 -3.58 2.65
CA GLY A 155 15.69 -3.93 2.27
C GLY A 155 15.82 -4.97 1.15
N LEU A 156 14.77 -5.15 0.32
CA LEU A 156 14.80 -6.04 -0.84
C LEU A 156 15.29 -5.34 -2.10
N SER A 157 15.95 -6.11 -2.96
CA SER A 157 16.44 -5.63 -4.26
C SER A 157 15.31 -5.15 -5.17
N THR A 158 15.51 -4.02 -5.84
CA THR A 158 14.64 -3.48 -6.89
C THR A 158 15.16 -3.76 -8.31
N CYS A 159 16.24 -4.53 -8.46
CA CYS A 159 16.80 -4.82 -9.78
C CYS A 159 15.77 -5.53 -10.67
N PRO A 160 15.63 -5.16 -11.96
CA PRO A 160 14.63 -5.76 -12.85
C PRO A 160 14.67 -7.28 -12.95
N ASN A 161 15.84 -7.90 -12.76
CA ASN A 161 16.03 -9.36 -12.81
C ASN A 161 15.73 -10.07 -11.47
N SER A 162 15.34 -9.34 -10.43
CA SER A 162 14.99 -9.93 -9.13
C SER A 162 13.63 -10.62 -9.23
N ARG A 163 13.45 -11.72 -8.48
CA ARG A 163 12.17 -12.43 -8.40
C ARG A 163 11.08 -11.54 -7.79
N VAL A 164 9.88 -11.62 -8.38
CA VAL A 164 8.67 -10.98 -7.84
C VAL A 164 8.25 -11.73 -6.58
N MET A 165 8.06 -13.05 -6.70
CA MET A 165 7.58 -13.93 -5.64
C MET A 165 8.65 -14.17 -4.58
N VAL A 166 8.49 -13.53 -3.43
CA VAL A 166 9.36 -13.66 -2.26
C VAL A 166 8.52 -13.90 -1.00
N GLY A 167 9.06 -14.67 -0.06
CA GLY A 167 8.46 -14.87 1.25
C GLY A 167 8.65 -13.65 2.17
N GLU A 168 8.03 -13.70 3.35
CA GLU A 168 8.18 -12.66 4.39
C GLU A 168 9.63 -12.50 4.87
N ASP A 169 10.44 -13.54 4.76
CA ASP A 169 11.88 -13.54 5.05
C ASP A 169 12.73 -12.92 3.92
N GLY A 170 12.10 -12.52 2.81
CA GLY A 170 12.75 -11.95 1.65
C GLY A 170 13.36 -12.96 0.68
N ARG A 171 13.24 -14.27 0.95
CA ARG A 171 13.78 -15.31 0.07
C ARG A 171 12.82 -15.59 -1.09
N PRO A 172 13.32 -15.89 -2.30
CA PRO A 172 12.47 -16.29 -3.41
C PRO A 172 11.62 -17.51 -3.06
N LEU A 173 10.33 -17.43 -3.39
CA LEU A 173 9.44 -18.59 -3.28
C LEU A 173 9.79 -19.60 -4.39
N THR A 174 9.71 -20.89 -4.05
CA THR A 174 9.88 -21.99 -5.01
C THR A 174 8.52 -22.63 -5.28
N ALA A 175 8.39 -23.34 -6.42
CA ALA A 175 7.13 -23.94 -6.89
C ALA A 175 6.46 -24.96 -5.92
N GLY A 176 7.03 -25.22 -4.74
CA GLY A 176 6.45 -26.05 -3.68
C GLY A 176 6.05 -25.30 -2.40
N HIS A 177 6.26 -23.98 -2.32
CA HIS A 177 5.95 -23.14 -1.15
C HIS A 177 4.86 -22.09 -1.42
N ALA A 178 4.25 -22.08 -2.61
CA ALA A 178 3.11 -21.24 -2.88
C ALA A 178 1.93 -21.76 -2.03
N ASN A 179 1.76 -21.22 -0.84
CA ASN A 179 0.48 -21.28 -0.17
C ASN A 179 -0.54 -20.68 -1.15
N PRO A 180 -1.71 -21.31 -1.40
CA PRO A 180 -2.67 -20.75 -2.32
C PRO A 180 -2.94 -19.32 -1.88
N ILE A 181 -2.80 -18.39 -2.83
CA ILE A 181 -3.29 -17.03 -2.65
C ILE A 181 -4.76 -17.19 -2.22
N PRO A 182 -5.19 -16.65 -1.06
CA PRO A 182 -6.58 -16.76 -0.63
C PRO A 182 -7.52 -16.14 -1.66
#